data_AF-A0A7S0NTP0-F1
#
_entry.id   AF-A0A7S0NTP0-F1
#
_cell.length_a   1.000
_cell.length_b   1.000
_cell.length_c   1.000
_cell.angle_alpha   90.00
_cell.angle_beta   90.00
_cell.angle_gamma   90.00
#
_symmetry.space_group_name_H-M   'P 1'
#
loop_
_entity.id
_entity.type
_entity.pdbx_description
1 polymer ?
#
loop_
_entity_poly.entity_id
_entity_poly.type
_entity_poly.pdbx_seq_one_letter_code
_entity_poly.pdbx_strand_id
1 'polypeptide(L)'
;VAHAAALTGALFGLAYRGRHHLPVLLQHQLLLRALSEMRSRDATARTEALKLLGLVLSNGGDADVWGGTPEATLRRTFAQLRSLASIDESHQVRRLAQQLIEVASGGFANTLLDE
;
A
#
# COMPACT_ATOMS: atom_id res chain seq x y z
N VAL A 1 10.34 -13.36 11.44
CA VAL A 1 10.41 -12.68 10.13
C VAL A 1 9.55 -13.38 9.08
N ALA A 2 9.76 -14.68 8.78
CA ALA A 2 8.93 -15.45 7.84
C ALA A 2 7.41 -15.47 8.17
N HIS A 3 7.04 -15.53 9.46
CA HIS A 3 5.64 -15.50 9.90
C HIS A 3 4.91 -14.19 9.55
N ALA A 4 5.62 -13.05 9.59
CA ALA A 4 5.03 -11.75 9.32
C ALA A 4 4.69 -11.59 7.83
N ALA A 5 5.58 -12.06 6.95
CA ALA A 5 5.36 -12.09 5.51
C ALA A 5 4.21 -13.04 5.13
N ALA A 6 4.17 -14.25 5.71
CA ALA A 6 3.13 -15.23 5.46
C ALA A 6 1.73 -14.71 5.86
N LEU A 7 1.63 -14.06 7.02
CA LEU A 7 0.38 -13.44 7.47
C LEU A 7 -0.06 -12.31 6.53
N THR A 8 0.85 -11.40 6.17
CA THR A 8 0.53 -10.29 5.26
C THR A 8 0.12 -10.80 3.88
N GLY A 9 0.77 -11.85 3.36
CA GLY A 9 0.38 -12.51 2.12
C GLY A 9 -0.99 -13.20 2.20
N ALA A 10 -1.32 -13.84 3.33
CA ALA A 10 -2.64 -14.43 3.56
C ALA A 10 -3.73 -13.36 3.64
N LEU A 11 -3.48 -12.25 4.34
CA LEU A 11 -4.38 -11.10 4.40
C LEU A 11 -4.60 -10.49 3.01
N PHE A 12 -3.54 -10.35 2.20
CA PHE A 12 -3.67 -9.94 0.81
C PHE A 12 -4.56 -10.90 0.02
N GLY A 13 -4.32 -12.21 0.12
CA GLY A 13 -5.11 -13.22 -0.59
C GLY A 13 -6.61 -13.18 -0.23
N LEU A 14 -6.92 -13.01 1.06
CA LEU A 14 -8.30 -12.88 1.54
C LEU A 14 -8.94 -11.58 1.06
N ALA A 15 -8.25 -10.46 1.25
CA ALA A 15 -8.76 -9.14 0.91
C ALA A 15 -8.92 -8.96 -0.61
N TYR A 16 -8.02 -9.53 -1.42
CA TYR A 16 -8.11 -9.51 -2.88
C TYR A 16 -9.35 -10.26 -3.40
N ARG A 17 -9.69 -11.41 -2.78
CA ARG A 17 -10.89 -12.18 -3.12
C ARG A 17 -12.18 -11.47 -2.69
N GLY A 18 -12.15 -10.75 -1.57
CA GLY A 18 -13.30 -10.02 -1.01
C GLY A 18 -13.38 -8.53 -1.37
N ARG A 19 -12.55 -8.05 -2.31
CA ARG A 19 -12.30 -6.62 -2.54
C ARG A 19 -13.53 -5.74 -2.71
N HIS A 20 -14.61 -6.28 -3.29
CA HIS A 20 -15.84 -5.55 -3.60
C HIS A 20 -16.68 -5.18 -2.37
N HIS A 21 -16.37 -5.74 -1.19
CA HIS A 21 -17.15 -5.53 0.03
C HIS A 21 -16.29 -5.31 1.28
N LEU A 22 -15.04 -4.86 1.12
CA LEU A 22 -14.17 -4.63 2.27
C LEU A 22 -14.66 -3.42 3.08
N PRO A 23 -15.06 -3.61 4.35
CA PRO A 23 -15.41 -2.51 5.24
C PRO A 23 -14.23 -1.54 5.39
N VAL A 24 -14.53 -0.24 5.46
CA VAL A 24 -13.53 0.83 5.63
C VAL A 24 -12.57 0.55 6.79
N LEU A 25 -13.09 0.08 7.93
CA LEU A 25 -12.26 -0.30 9.08
C LEU A 25 -11.22 -1.37 8.74
N LEU A 26 -11.60 -2.40 7.96
CA LEU A 26 -10.69 -3.44 7.52
C LEU A 26 -9.67 -2.90 6.52
N GLN A 27 -10.08 -2.02 5.59
CA GLN A 27 -9.15 -1.35 4.67
C GLN A 27 -8.12 -0.51 5.43
N HIS A 28 -8.54 0.23 6.46
CA HIS A 28 -7.65 0.99 7.34
C HIS A 28 -6.67 0.08 8.09
N GLN A 29 -7.13 -1.06 8.64
CA GLN A 29 -6.23 -2.01 9.30
C GLN A 29 -5.21 -2.62 8.33
N LEU A 30 -5.63 -2.93 7.10
CA LEU A 30 -4.75 -3.40 6.04
C LEU A 30 -3.71 -2.31 5.70
N LEU A 31 -4.11 -1.05 5.56
CA LEU A 31 -3.19 0.07 5.34
C LEU A 31 -2.12 0.14 6.44
N LEU A 32 -2.53 0.16 7.71
CA LEU A 32 -1.59 0.23 8.84
C LEU A 32 -0.62 -0.95 8.85
N ARG A 33 -1.11 -2.15 8.53
CA ARG A 33 -0.29 -3.36 8.39
C ARG A 33 0.73 -3.21 7.27
N ALA A 34 0.32 -2.77 6.09
CA ALA A 34 1.21 -2.55 4.95
C ALA A 34 2.31 -1.53 5.30
N LEU A 35 1.94 -0.38 5.86
CA LEU A 35 2.90 0.68 6.23
C LEU A 35 3.89 0.23 7.32
N SER A 36 3.48 -0.67 8.20
CA SER A 36 4.36 -1.29 9.18
C SER A 36 5.36 -2.23 8.50
N GLU A 37 4.88 -3.14 7.67
CA GLU A 37 5.69 -4.21 7.05
C GLU A 37 6.61 -3.71 5.93
N MET A 38 6.31 -2.58 5.29
CA MET A 38 7.21 -1.91 4.32
C MET A 38 8.56 -1.51 4.94
N ARG A 39 8.64 -1.37 6.27
CA ARG A 39 9.89 -1.06 6.99
C ARG A 39 10.67 -2.31 7.41
N SER A 40 10.18 -3.51 7.06
CA SER A 40 10.85 -4.76 7.38
C SER A 40 12.20 -4.88 6.66
N ARG A 41 13.17 -5.55 7.28
CA ARG A 41 14.44 -5.91 6.64
C ARG A 41 14.30 -7.02 5.59
N ASP A 42 13.21 -7.79 5.67
CA ASP A 42 12.91 -8.88 4.75
C ASP A 42 12.19 -8.39 3.48
N ALA A 43 12.79 -8.68 2.31
CA ALA A 43 12.26 -8.33 1.01
C ALA A 43 10.91 -9.01 0.72
N THR A 44 10.68 -10.23 1.22
CA THR A 44 9.39 -10.92 1.06
C THR A 44 8.29 -10.19 1.84
N ALA A 45 8.56 -9.81 3.10
CA ALA A 45 7.62 -9.02 3.89
C ALA A 45 7.30 -7.67 3.22
N ARG A 46 8.31 -6.95 2.72
CA ARG A 46 8.10 -5.68 1.99
C ARG A 46 7.28 -5.89 0.72
N THR A 47 7.54 -6.98 -0.02
CA THR A 47 6.79 -7.31 -1.24
C THR A 47 5.31 -7.55 -0.94
N GLU A 48 4.98 -8.36 0.07
CA GLU A 48 3.59 -8.60 0.46
C GLU A 48 2.92 -7.32 0.99
N ALA A 49 3.68 -6.48 1.69
CA ALA A 49 3.20 -5.18 2.14
C ALA A 49 2.83 -4.24 0.98
N LEU A 50 3.65 -4.18 -0.07
CA LEU A 50 3.36 -3.39 -1.27
C LEU A 50 2.12 -3.90 -2.02
N LYS A 51 1.94 -5.22 -2.12
CA LYS A 51 0.71 -5.80 -2.71
C LYS A 51 -0.53 -5.39 -1.91
N LEU A 52 -0.44 -5.45 -0.59
CA LEU A 52 -1.52 -5.10 0.32
C LEU A 52 -1.84 -3.59 0.26
N LEU A 53 -0.81 -2.74 0.16
CA LEU A 53 -0.98 -1.30 -0.09
C LEU A 53 -1.67 -1.04 -1.44
N GLY A 54 -1.24 -1.73 -2.51
CA GLY A 54 -1.86 -1.62 -3.82
C GLY A 54 -3.34 -1.99 -3.82
N LEU A 55 -3.73 -3.00 -3.06
CA LEU A 55 -5.13 -3.37 -2.87
C LEU A 55 -5.93 -2.24 -2.20
N VAL A 56 -5.40 -1.65 -1.12
CA VAL A 56 -6.06 -0.53 -0.43
C VAL A 56 -6.21 0.66 -1.37
N LEU A 57 -5.15 1.02 -2.11
CA LEU A 57 -5.20 2.11 -3.09
C LEU A 57 -6.24 1.88 -4.20
N SER A 58 -6.40 0.62 -4.65
CA SER A 58 -7.33 0.28 -5.72
C SER A 58 -8.82 0.36 -5.33
N ASN A 59 -9.15 0.34 -4.04
CA ASN A 59 -10.54 0.37 -3.55
C ASN A 59 -11.09 1.79 -3.34
N GLY A 60 -10.36 2.82 -3.79
CA GLY A 60 -10.75 4.22 -3.64
C GLY A 60 -10.27 4.75 -2.30
N GLY A 61 -9.36 5.74 -2.36
CA GLY A 61 -8.72 6.36 -1.21
C GLY A 61 -9.67 7.26 -0.40
N ASP A 62 -10.79 6.71 0.04
CA ASP A 62 -11.71 7.34 0.98
C ASP A 62 -10.91 7.86 2.18
N ALA A 63 -11.12 9.11 2.55
CA ALA A 63 -10.41 9.78 3.64
C ALA A 63 -10.47 8.95 4.94
N ASP A 64 -11.59 8.24 5.14
CA ASP A 64 -11.80 7.36 6.30
C ASP A 64 -10.83 6.17 6.33
N VAL A 65 -10.36 5.69 5.17
CA VAL A 65 -9.35 4.62 5.08
C VAL A 65 -7.97 5.12 5.53
N TRP A 66 -7.67 6.41 5.34
CA TRP A 66 -6.38 7.00 5.72
C TRP A 66 -6.35 7.52 7.17
N GLY A 67 -7.51 7.54 7.84
CA GLY A 67 -7.66 7.95 9.24
C GLY A 67 -7.69 9.45 9.44
N GLY A 68 -7.57 9.91 10.69
CA GLY A 68 -7.81 11.32 11.06
C GLY A 68 -6.83 12.36 10.46
N THR A 69 -5.74 11.93 9.81
CA THR A 69 -4.82 12.82 9.07
C THR A 69 -4.45 12.24 7.69
N PRO A 70 -5.38 12.24 6.72
CA PRO A 70 -5.19 11.57 5.44
C PRO A 70 -3.98 12.08 4.65
N GLU A 71 -3.85 13.41 4.54
CA GLU A 71 -2.77 14.05 3.78
C GLU A 71 -1.38 13.74 4.32
N ALA A 72 -1.23 13.75 5.65
CA ALA A 72 0.04 13.43 6.29
C ALA A 72 0.43 11.97 6.04
N THR A 73 -0.55 11.07 6.14
CA THR A 73 -0.37 9.64 5.87
C THR A 73 -0.03 9.38 4.40
N LEU A 74 -0.71 10.05 3.47
CA LEU A 74 -0.42 10.01 2.03
C LEU A 74 1.01 10.49 1.74
N ARG A 75 1.38 11.69 2.20
CA ARG A 75 2.74 12.24 2.00
C ARG A 75 3.82 11.28 2.48
N ARG A 76 3.63 10.71 3.67
CA ARG A 76 4.57 9.72 4.25
C ARG A 76 4.63 8.44 3.42
N THR A 77 3.49 7.93 2.97
CA THR A 77 3.40 6.72 2.14
C THR A 77 4.14 6.90 0.82
N PHE A 78 3.94 8.02 0.13
CA PHE A 78 4.67 8.34 -1.11
C PHE A 78 6.17 8.52 -0.89
N ALA A 79 6.58 9.16 0.20
CA ALA A 79 8.00 9.28 0.54
C ALA A 79 8.65 7.88 0.75
N GLN A 80 7.94 6.97 1.42
CA GLN A 80 8.39 5.59 1.59
C GLN A 80 8.45 4.83 0.28
N LEU A 81 7.42 4.94 -0.58
CA LEU A 81 7.41 4.31 -1.89
C LEU A 81 8.58 4.80 -2.76
N ARG A 82 8.84 6.12 -2.80
CA ARG A 82 9.97 6.68 -3.56
C ARG A 82 11.32 6.17 -3.05
N SER A 83 11.47 6.07 -1.73
CA SER A 83 12.65 5.49 -1.12
C SER A 83 12.83 4.02 -1.54
N LEU A 84 11.80 3.19 -1.40
CA LEU A 84 11.84 1.78 -1.81
C LEU A 84 12.09 1.61 -3.30
N ALA A 85 11.51 2.45 -4.16
CA ALA A 85 11.74 2.42 -5.61
C ALA A 85 13.20 2.72 -5.98
N SER A 86 13.86 3.60 -5.23
CA SER A 86 15.20 4.09 -5.54
C SER A 86 16.31 3.22 -4.96
N ILE A 87 16.23 2.84 -3.68
CA ILE A 87 17.37 2.30 -2.93
C ILE A 87 17.18 0.88 -2.38
N ASP A 88 16.01 0.25 -2.57
CA ASP A 88 15.81 -1.12 -2.07
C ASP A 88 16.70 -2.11 -2.83
N GLU A 89 17.31 -3.06 -2.12
CA GLU A 89 18.18 -4.08 -2.70
C GLU A 89 17.40 -5.03 -3.64
N SER A 90 16.14 -5.32 -3.30
CA SER A 90 15.30 -6.22 -4.09
C SER A 90 14.72 -5.53 -5.32
N HIS A 91 15.06 -6.04 -6.51
CA HIS A 91 14.49 -5.57 -7.77
C HIS A 91 12.96 -5.67 -7.78
N GLN A 92 12.38 -6.70 -7.16
CA GLN A 92 10.93 -6.86 -7.11
C GLN A 92 10.26 -5.75 -6.28
N VAL A 93 10.86 -5.42 -5.13
CA VAL A 93 10.37 -4.34 -4.26
C VAL A 93 10.47 -3.00 -4.99
N ARG A 94 11.61 -2.71 -5.63
CA ARG A 94 11.78 -1.48 -6.43
C ARG A 94 10.71 -1.34 -7.51
N ARG A 95 10.49 -2.41 -8.29
CA ARG A 95 9.51 -2.42 -9.39
C ARG A 95 8.09 -2.20 -8.90
N LEU A 96 7.67 -2.90 -7.85
CA LEU A 96 6.31 -2.74 -7.30
C LEU A 96 6.10 -1.36 -6.70
N ALA A 97 7.09 -0.82 -5.98
CA ALA A 97 7.01 0.53 -5.43
C ALA A 97 6.87 1.58 -6.54
N GLN A 98 7.64 1.44 -7.62
CA GLN A 98 7.55 2.32 -8.80
C GLN A 98 6.18 2.26 -9.47
N GLN A 99 5.63 1.05 -9.68
CA GLN A 99 4.29 0.88 -10.26
C GLN A 99 3.20 1.53 -9.39
N LEU A 100 3.30 1.42 -8.07
CA LEU A 100 2.33 2.06 -7.17
C LEU A 100 2.43 3.59 -7.22
N ILE A 101 3.64 4.16 -7.36
CA ILE A 101 3.81 5.60 -7.56
C ILE A 101 3.15 6.04 -8.87
N GLU A 102 3.35 5.31 -9.95
CA GLU A 102 2.78 5.62 -11.27
C GLU A 102 1.26 5.55 -11.27
N VAL A 103 0.68 4.47 -10.74
CA VAL A 103 -0.78 4.29 -10.64
C VAL A 103 -1.40 5.37 -9.77
N ALA A 104 -0.80 5.67 -8.62
CA ALA A 104 -1.33 6.71 -7.76
C ALA A 104 -1.17 8.09 -8.41
N SER A 105 -0.02 8.43 -8.99
CA SER A 105 0.19 9.74 -9.63
C SER A 105 -0.71 9.95 -10.86
N GLY A 106 -1.00 8.88 -11.63
CA GLY A 106 -1.92 8.93 -12.76
C GLY A 106 -3.39 8.99 -12.35
N GLY A 107 -3.78 8.34 -11.24
CA GLY A 107 -5.13 8.41 -10.70
C GLY A 107 -5.45 9.76 -10.04
N PHE A 108 -4.52 10.31 -9.26
CA PHE A 108 -4.68 11.61 -8.57
C PHE A 108 -4.68 12.81 -9.55
N ALA A 109 -4.00 12.71 -10.70
CA ALA A 109 -4.02 13.76 -11.72
C ALA A 109 -5.41 13.93 -12.37
N ASN A 110 -6.19 12.85 -12.52
CA ASN A 110 -7.56 12.95 -13.03
C ASN A 110 -8.54 13.51 -11.99
N THR A 111 -8.37 13.18 -10.70
CA THR A 111 -9.27 13.67 -9.64
C THR A 111 -9.12 15.16 -9.35
N LEU A 112 -7.94 15.75 -9.61
CA LEU A 112 -7.69 17.19 -9.46
C LEU A 112 -8.08 18.03 -10.70
N LEU A 113 -8.44 17.39 -11.82
CA LEU A 113 -8.90 18.06 -13.04
C LEU A 113 -10.44 18.05 -13.18
N ASP A 114 -11.13 17.32 -12.30
CA ASP A 114 -12.60 17.21 -12.25
C ASP A 114 -13.22 18.08 -11.13
N GLU A 115 -12.43 18.92 -10.43
CA GLU A 115 -12.90 20.03 -9.57
C GLU A 115 -12.77 21.39 -10.27
#